data_AF-A0A931QIE9-F1
#
_entry.id   AF-A0A931QIE9-F1
#
_cell.length_a   1.000
_cell.length_b   1.000
_cell.length_c   1.000
_cell.angle_alpha   90.00
_cell.angle_beta   90.00
_cell.angle_gamma   90.00
#
_symmetry.space_group_name_H-M   'P 1'
#
loop_
_entity.id
_entity.type
_entity.pdbx_description
1 polymer ?
#
loop_
_entity_poly.entity_id
_entity_poly.type
_entity_poly.pdbx_seq_one_letter_code
_entity_poly.pdbx_strand_id
1 'polypeptide(L)'
;MGRYVLRRLVNAVPLIVGITFISFLVVDLAPGDFSTSLKMNPQISPETLQAMEAKYGFDKPLVVRYFLWFWRVLHFDFGESIFYHVDVLSLIGRFLPNTVILSAAAMVVSWGL
;
A
#
# COMPACT_ATOMS: atom_id res chain seq x y z
N MET A 1 19.52 26.63 2.36
CA MET A 1 18.70 25.52 2.91
C MET A 1 17.50 25.15 2.03
N GLY A 2 16.64 26.08 1.60
CA GLY A 2 15.45 25.75 0.77
C GLY A 2 15.74 24.98 -0.53
N ARG A 3 16.77 25.36 -1.30
CA ARG A 3 17.19 24.64 -2.52
C ARG A 3 17.63 23.20 -2.25
N TYR A 4 18.23 22.95 -1.08
CA TYR A 4 18.64 21.60 -0.66
C TYR A 4 17.41 20.75 -0.29
N VAL A 5 16.49 21.30 0.51
CA VAL A 5 15.23 20.62 0.88
C VAL A 5 14.41 20.29 -0.36
N LEU A 6 14.23 21.26 -1.27
CA LEU A 6 13.49 21.03 -2.51
C LEU A 6 14.12 19.93 -3.37
N ARG A 7 15.46 19.96 -3.56
CA ARG A 7 16.17 18.90 -4.29
C ARG A 7 15.97 17.53 -3.64
N ARG A 8 15.96 17.47 -2.31
CA ARG A 8 15.72 16.23 -1.56
C ARG A 8 14.30 15.71 -1.74
N LEU A 9 13.30 16.59 -1.69
CA LEU A 9 11.89 16.21 -1.94
C LEU A 9 11.69 15.70 -3.37
N VAL A 10 12.25 16.38 -4.37
CA VAL A 10 12.18 15.94 -5.77
C VAL A 10 12.84 14.59 -5.95
N ASN A 11 14.00 14.36 -5.34
CA ASN A 11 14.69 13.06 -5.38
C ASN A 11 13.94 11.96 -4.62
N ALA A 12 13.09 12.30 -3.64
CA ALA A 12 12.29 11.33 -2.91
C ALA A 12 11.13 10.78 -3.75
N VAL A 13 10.58 11.57 -4.69
CA VAL A 13 9.47 11.14 -5.55
C VAL A 13 9.80 9.85 -6.34
N PRO A 14 10.88 9.76 -7.14
CA PRO A 14 11.19 8.54 -7.88
C PRO A 14 11.50 7.36 -6.96
N LEU A 15 12.07 7.62 -5.78
CA LEU A 15 12.33 6.59 -4.77
C LEU A 15 11.02 6.00 -4.23
N ILE A 16 10.06 6.85 -3.87
CA ILE A 16 8.74 6.44 -3.36
C ILE A 16 7.99 5.67 -4.45
N VAL A 17 7.94 6.19 -5.67
CA VAL A 17 7.31 5.51 -6.81
C VAL A 17 7.96 4.16 -7.08
N GLY A 18 9.30 4.10 -7.03
CA GLY A 18 10.06 2.87 -7.22
C GLY A 18 9.75 1.82 -6.16
N ILE A 19 9.80 2.19 -4.88
CA ILE A 19 9.55 1.24 -3.79
C ILE A 19 8.08 0.76 -3.79
N THR A 20 7.11 1.65 -4.03
CA THR A 20 5.70 1.25 -4.11
C THR A 20 5.43 0.34 -5.30
N PHE A 21 6.02 0.62 -6.46
CA PHE A 21 5.88 -0.23 -7.64
C PHE A 21 6.51 -1.61 -7.43
N ILE A 22 7.70 -1.67 -6.82
CA ILE A 22 8.34 -2.94 -6.45
C ILE A 22 7.47 -3.71 -5.45
N SER A 23 6.88 -3.05 -4.45
CA SER A 23 5.94 -3.71 -3.54
C SER A 23 4.74 -4.30 -4.28
N PHE A 24 4.18 -3.59 -5.27
CA PHE A 24 3.11 -4.11 -6.12
C PHE A 24 3.55 -5.34 -6.91
N LEU A 25 4.75 -5.31 -7.50
CA LEU A 25 5.32 -6.46 -8.22
C LEU A 25 5.52 -7.66 -7.31
N VAL A 26 6.05 -7.46 -6.10
CA VAL A 26 6.26 -8.53 -5.14
C VAL A 26 4.94 -9.18 -4.73
N VAL A 27 3.89 -8.40 -4.52
CA VAL A 27 2.55 -8.92 -4.19
C VAL A 27 1.94 -9.68 -5.37
N ASP A 28 2.11 -9.18 -6.60
CA ASP A 28 1.57 -9.81 -7.81
C ASP A 28 2.28 -11.11 -8.18
N LEU A 29 3.60 -11.18 -7.92
CA LEU A 29 4.42 -12.38 -8.13
C LEU A 29 4.30 -13.39 -6.99
N ALA A 30 3.75 -12.99 -5.83
CA ALA A 30 3.61 -13.88 -4.70
C ALA A 30 2.60 -15.01 -5.02
N PRO A 31 2.98 -16.29 -4.87
CA PRO A 31 2.04 -17.39 -5.05
C PRO A 31 0.98 -17.35 -3.93
N GLY A 32 -0.28 -17.06 -4.31
CA GLY A 32 -1.39 -16.92 -3.37
C GLY A 32 -2.04 -15.53 -3.36
N ASP A 33 -2.27 -14.95 -4.54
CA ASP A 33 -3.02 -13.69 -4.67
C ASP A 33 -4.35 -13.72 -3.89
N PHE A 34 -4.81 -12.55 -3.44
CA PHE A 34 -6.09 -12.39 -2.75
C PHE A 34 -7.23 -13.03 -3.55
N SER A 35 -7.16 -12.95 -4.89
CA SER A 35 -8.07 -13.61 -5.81
C SER A 35 -8.02 -15.14 -5.71
N THR A 36 -6.85 -15.75 -5.51
CA THR A 36 -6.69 -17.21 -5.36
C THR A 36 -7.28 -17.70 -4.05
N SER A 37 -7.06 -17.00 -2.93
CA SER A 37 -7.66 -17.34 -1.64
C SER A 37 -9.20 -17.22 -1.67
N LEU A 38 -9.72 -16.20 -2.36
CA LEU A 38 -11.17 -16.04 -2.59
C LEU A 38 -11.73 -17.13 -3.51
N LYS A 39 -11.04 -17.45 -4.62
CA LYS A 39 -11.44 -18.49 -5.59
C LYS A 39 -11.48 -19.89 -5.00
N MET A 40 -10.65 -20.15 -3.99
CA MET A 40 -10.65 -21.41 -3.26
C MET A 40 -11.73 -21.50 -2.18
N ASN A 41 -12.49 -20.42 -1.91
CA ASN A 41 -13.59 -20.45 -0.96
C ASN A 41 -14.90 -20.88 -1.66
N PRO A 42 -15.39 -22.11 -1.45
CA PRO A 42 -16.60 -22.62 -2.11
C PRO A 42 -17.89 -21.92 -1.68
N GLN A 43 -17.85 -21.06 -0.66
CA GLN A 43 -19.00 -20.26 -0.22
C GLN A 43 -19.22 -18.99 -1.06
N ILE A 44 -18.27 -18.62 -1.92
CA ILE A 44 -18.37 -17.40 -2.73
C ILE A 44 -18.87 -17.78 -4.13
N SER A 45 -20.00 -17.21 -4.55
CA SER A 45 -20.53 -17.46 -5.88
C SER A 45 -19.59 -16.91 -6.97
N PRO A 46 -19.56 -17.51 -8.17
CA PRO A 46 -18.78 -17.00 -9.29
C PRO A 46 -19.12 -15.54 -9.65
N GLU A 47 -20.39 -15.14 -9.52
CA GLU A 47 -20.81 -13.75 -9.78
C GLU A 47 -20.24 -12.79 -8.73
N THR A 48 -20.19 -13.22 -7.46
CA THR A 48 -19.63 -12.43 -6.37
C THR A 48 -18.12 -12.26 -6.53
N LEU A 49 -17.42 -13.31 -6.97
CA LEU A 49 -15.99 -13.23 -7.28
C LEU A 49 -15.69 -12.21 -8.37
N GLN A 50 -16.43 -12.24 -9.49
CA GLN A 50 -16.24 -11.26 -10.57
C GLN A 50 -16.54 -9.83 -10.12
N ALA A 51 -17.58 -9.63 -9.31
CA ALA A 51 -17.89 -8.32 -8.74
C ALA A 51 -16.76 -7.81 -7.83
N MET A 52 -16.14 -8.69 -7.03
CA MET A 52 -15.00 -8.34 -6.19
C MET A 52 -13.74 -8.05 -7.01
N GLU A 53 -13.43 -8.86 -8.04
CA GLU A 53 -12.30 -8.61 -8.94
C GLU A 53 -12.42 -7.25 -9.62
N ALA A 54 -13.62 -6.91 -10.12
CA ALA A 54 -13.90 -5.61 -10.71
C ALA A 54 -13.84 -4.46 -9.68
N LYS A 55 -14.34 -4.67 -8.44
CA LYS A 55 -14.30 -3.67 -7.36
C LYS A 55 -12.86 -3.31 -6.98
N TYR A 56 -11.98 -4.31 -6.84
CA TYR A 56 -10.60 -4.10 -6.43
C TYR A 56 -9.62 -3.90 -7.60
N GLY A 57 -10.09 -4.01 -8.85
CA GLY A 57 -9.28 -3.82 -10.04
C GLY A 57 -8.33 -4.98 -10.32
N PHE A 58 -8.61 -6.18 -9.78
CA PHE A 58 -7.84 -7.40 -10.03
C PHE A 58 -8.04 -7.92 -11.46
N ASP A 59 -9.06 -7.45 -12.17
CA ASP A 59 -9.30 -7.68 -13.59
C ASP A 59 -8.33 -6.91 -14.52
N LYS A 60 -7.58 -5.93 -13.99
CA LYS A 60 -6.76 -5.01 -14.78
C LYS A 60 -5.29 -5.41 -14.80
N PRO A 61 -4.56 -5.12 -15.89
CA PRO A 61 -3.11 -5.30 -15.93
C PRO A 61 -2.42 -4.56 -14.77
N LEU A 62 -1.36 -5.14 -14.21
CA LEU A 62 -0.63 -4.62 -13.04
C LEU A 62 -0.31 -3.13 -13.16
N VAL A 63 0.19 -2.69 -14.32
CA VAL A 63 0.55 -1.29 -14.56
C VAL A 63 -0.66 -0.37 -14.45
N VAL A 64 -1.80 -0.77 -15.01
CA VAL A 64 -3.06 0.00 -14.93
C VAL A 64 -3.56 0.07 -13.49
N ARG A 65 -3.54 -1.08 -12.79
CA ARG A 65 -3.93 -1.16 -11.37
C ARG A 65 -3.07 -0.26 -10.50
N TYR A 66 -1.75 -0.24 -10.73
CA TYR A 66 -0.81 0.61 -10.01
C TYR A 66 -1.09 2.09 -10.23
N PHE A 67 -1.27 2.55 -11.47
CA PHE A 67 -1.54 3.96 -11.73
C PHE A 67 -2.89 4.43 -11.18
N LEU A 68 -3.94 3.58 -11.25
CA LEU A 68 -5.23 3.88 -10.63
C LEU A 68 -5.12 4.01 -9.12
N TRP A 69 -4.41 3.08 -8.46
CA TRP A 69 -4.14 3.15 -7.04
C TRP A 69 -3.31 4.38 -6.67
N PHE A 70 -2.23 4.64 -7.40
CA PHE A 70 -1.34 5.78 -7.17
C PHE A 70 -2.09 7.10 -7.30
N TRP A 71 -2.97 7.22 -8.30
CA TRP A 71 -3.83 8.40 -8.47
C TRP A 71 -4.76 8.62 -7.28
N ARG A 72 -5.40 7.56 -6.75
CA ARG A 72 -6.25 7.65 -5.55
C ARG A 72 -5.44 8.08 -4.32
N VAL A 73 -4.26 7.50 -4.12
CA VAL A 73 -3.37 7.84 -3.01
C VAL A 73 -2.94 9.31 -3.05
N LEU A 74 -2.67 9.86 -4.23
CA LEU A 74 -2.37 11.30 -4.38
C LEU A 74 -3.55 12.20 -3.96
N HIS A 75 -4.78 11.68 -4.00
CA HIS A 75 -5.99 12.36 -3.52
C HIS A 75 -6.34 11.99 -2.07
N PHE A 76 -5.39 11.41 -1.33
CA PHE A 76 -5.57 10.93 0.04
C PHE A 76 -6.61 9.81 0.20
N ASP A 77 -6.95 9.12 -0.89
CA ASP A 77 -7.78 7.92 -0.88
C ASP A 77 -6.89 6.67 -0.90
N PHE A 78 -6.76 6.03 0.25
CA PHE A 78 -6.00 4.78 0.42
C PHE A 78 -6.88 3.53 0.31
N GLY A 79 -8.21 3.71 0.18
CA GLY A 79 -9.19 2.64 0.18
C GLY A 79 -9.35 1.89 1.51
N GLU A 80 -10.04 0.76 1.41
CA GLU A 80 -10.35 -0.14 2.52
C GLU A 80 -9.39 -1.33 2.55
N SER A 81 -9.05 -1.78 3.76
CA SER A 81 -8.34 -3.03 3.95
C SER A 81 -9.26 -4.21 3.64
N ILE A 82 -8.88 -5.05 2.68
CA ILE A 82 -9.69 -6.21 2.32
C ILE A 82 -9.71 -7.29 3.43
N PHE A 83 -8.69 -7.31 4.29
CA PHE A 83 -8.64 -8.23 5.43
C PHE A 83 -9.42 -7.69 6.62
N TYR A 84 -9.17 -6.45 7.02
CA TYR A 84 -9.75 -5.87 8.23
C TYR A 84 -11.10 -5.19 8.01
N HIS A 85 -11.53 -5.00 6.76
CA HIS A 85 -12.81 -4.37 6.39
C HIS A 85 -12.97 -2.97 7.00
N VAL A 86 -11.87 -2.22 7.09
CA VAL A 86 -11.81 -0.85 7.62
C VAL A 86 -10.87 0.00 6.76
N ASP A 87 -11.01 1.32 6.85
CA ASP A 87 -10.18 2.27 6.12
C ASP A 87 -8.69 2.07 6.42
N VAL A 88 -7.86 2.04 5.37
CA VAL A 88 -6.41 1.87 5.50
C VAL A 88 -5.79 2.99 6.36
N LEU A 89 -6.26 4.22 6.23
CA LEU A 89 -5.79 5.35 7.04
C LEU A 89 -6.03 5.15 8.54
N SER A 90 -7.15 4.53 8.93
CA SER A 90 -7.44 4.24 10.34
C SER A 90 -6.44 3.23 10.91
N LEU A 91 -6.07 2.22 10.12
CA LEU A 91 -5.07 1.23 10.50
C LEU A 91 -3.68 1.87 10.61
N ILE A 92 -3.29 2.68 9.63
CA ILE A 92 -2.02 3.42 9.69
C ILE A 92 -1.96 4.27 10.96
N GLY A 93 -3.01 5.04 11.24
CA GLY A 93 -3.11 5.86 12.45
C GLY A 93 -3.01 5.06 13.75
N ARG A 94 -3.52 3.83 13.77
CA ARG A 94 -3.42 2.93 14.93
C ARG A 94 -1.99 2.46 15.21
N PHE A 95 -1.20 2.19 14.17
CA PHE A 95 0.17 1.68 14.31
C PHE A 95 1.22 2.78 14.39
N LEU A 96 0.94 3.96 13.82
CA LEU A 96 1.86 5.08 13.71
C LEU A 96 2.52 5.48 15.05
N PRO A 97 1.79 5.59 16.20
CA PRO A 97 2.40 6.01 17.45
C PRO A 97 3.52 5.08 17.91
N ASN A 98 3.32 3.77 17.80
CA ASN A 98 4.32 2.78 18.21
C ASN A 98 5.58 2.87 17.34
N THR A 99 5.42 3.05 16.02
CA THR A 99 6.54 3.25 15.10
C THR A 99 7.31 4.53 15.45
N VAL A 100 6.62 5.64 15.70
CA VAL A 100 7.25 6.91 16.06
C VAL A 100 8.03 6.77 17.38
N ILE A 101 7.44 6.16 18.41
CA ILE A 101 8.12 5.92 19.69
C ILE A 101 9.40 5.09 19.48
N LEU A 102 9.30 3.99 18.72
CA LEU A 102 10.42 3.11 18.48
C LEU A 102 11.54 3.80 17.68
N SER A 103 11.19 4.52 16.61
CA SER A 103 12.15 5.27 15.81
C SER A 103 12.82 6.39 16.60
N ALA A 104 12.06 7.11 17.43
CA ALA A 104 12.60 8.16 18.28
C ALA A 104 13.56 7.58 19.34
N ALA A 105 13.18 6.49 20.00
CA ALA A 105 14.04 5.80 20.97
C ALA A 105 15.34 5.29 20.32
N ALA A 106 15.26 4.67 19.14
CA ALA A 106 16.42 4.21 18.40
C ALA A 106 17.35 5.38 18.01
N MET A 107 16.79 6.52 17.62
CA MET A 107 17.55 7.71 17.30
C MET A 107 18.26 8.28 18.55
N VAL A 108 17.59 8.31 19.70
CA VAL A 108 18.22 8.72 20.96
C VAL A 108 19.37 7.79 21.33
N VAL A 109 19.17 6.47 21.23
CA VAL A 109 20.23 5.48 21.53
C VAL A 109 21.40 5.61 20.57
N SER A 110 21.15 5.76 19.26
CA SER A 110 22.20 5.80 18.24
C SER A 110 23.03 7.08 18.23
N TRP A 111 22.49 8.20 18.73
CA TRP A 111 23.15 9.51 18.69
C TRP A 111 23.55 10.02 20.08
N GLY A 112 22.94 9.48 21.14
CA GLY A 112 23.16 9.89 22.52
C GLY A 112 24.08 8.97 23.33
N LEU A 113 24.38 7.77 22.82
CA LEU A 113 25.43 6.87 23.32
C LEU A 113 26.59 6.83 22.33
#